data_AF-A0A849FXX2-F1
#
_entry.id   AF-A0A849FXX2-F1
#
_cell.length_a   1.000
_cell.length_b   1.000
_cell.length_c   1.000
_cell.angle_alpha   90.00
_cell.angle_beta   90.00
_cell.angle_gamma   90.00
#
_symmetry.space_group_name_H-M   'P 1'
#
loop_
_entity.id
_entity.type
_entity.pdbx_description
1 polymer ?
#
loop_
_entity_poly.entity_id
_entity_poly.type
_entity_poly.pdbx_seq_one_letter_code
_entity_poly.pdbx_strand_id
1 'polypeptide(L)'
;MVVEQSIRVIEKPKELFNLLKEHSLSEGKIFLLADSSTSEHCLPLIQNELPGGGRKCILLNVPDGESSKSIETATQLYSRLMEYQADRSSVLINVGGGMVCDLGGFIASTFKRGMNWINLPTTVLAQVDAAIGGKTGINHLGFKNMIGTFNFPIETVIYPAFLNTLPKREVLAGFAEMIKHAIIGSPEQWNDMVKAQYLD
;
A
#
# COMPACT_ATOMS: atom_id res chain seq x y z
N MET A 1 -11.78 -9.53 20.09
CA MET A 1 -10.65 -10.10 19.33
C MET A 1 -9.93 -8.93 18.70
N VAL A 2 -8.75 -8.57 19.22
CA VAL A 2 -7.90 -7.56 18.57
C VAL A 2 -7.37 -8.24 17.31
N VAL A 3 -7.74 -7.74 16.13
CA VAL A 3 -7.19 -8.24 14.87
C VAL A 3 -5.80 -7.62 14.77
N GLU A 4 -4.77 -8.45 14.89
CA GLU A 4 -3.38 -8.03 14.74
C GLU A 4 -3.06 -8.02 13.24
N GLN A 5 -2.57 -6.89 12.75
CA GLN A 5 -2.22 -6.75 11.35
C GLN A 5 -0.90 -7.47 11.05
N SER A 6 -0.87 -8.31 10.02
CA SER A 6 0.37 -8.95 9.57
C SER A 6 1.24 -7.94 8.82
N ILE A 7 2.49 -7.78 9.26
CA ILE A 7 3.49 -6.92 8.64
C ILE A 7 4.74 -7.75 8.37
N ARG A 8 5.26 -7.70 7.14
CA ARG A 8 6.48 -8.41 6.74
C ARG A 8 7.45 -7.46 6.05
N VAL A 9 8.69 -7.44 6.52
CA VAL A 9 9.79 -6.77 5.81
C VAL A 9 10.42 -7.77 4.86
N ILE A 10 10.62 -7.39 3.60
CA ILE A 10 11.32 -8.19 2.60
C ILE A 10 12.61 -7.48 2.17
N GLU A 11 13.64 -8.27 1.85
CA GLU A 11 14.91 -7.75 1.34
C GLU A 11 15.01 -7.88 -0.18
N LYS A 12 14.29 -8.85 -0.76
CA LYS A 12 14.32 -9.16 -2.18
C LYS A 12 12.91 -9.20 -2.76
N PRO A 13 12.66 -8.64 -3.96
CA PRO A 13 11.33 -8.64 -4.57
C PRO A 13 10.73 -10.05 -4.77
N LYS A 14 11.57 -11.08 -4.94
CA LYS A 14 11.14 -12.48 -5.05
C LYS A 14 10.35 -12.97 -3.84
N GLU A 15 10.59 -12.40 -2.67
CA GLU A 15 9.86 -12.76 -1.45
C GLU A 15 8.39 -12.36 -1.51
N LEU A 16 8.04 -11.30 -2.26
CA LEU A 16 6.64 -10.94 -2.53
C LEU A 16 5.92 -12.06 -3.29
N PHE A 17 6.59 -12.70 -4.26
CA PHE A 17 5.97 -13.82 -4.98
C PHE A 17 5.83 -15.07 -4.12
N ASN A 18 6.78 -15.33 -3.22
CA ASN A 18 6.65 -16.43 -2.26
C ASN A 18 5.46 -16.20 -1.33
N LEU A 19 5.28 -14.97 -0.83
CA LEU A 19 4.12 -14.58 -0.02
C LEU A 19 2.80 -14.81 -0.76
N LEU A 20 2.73 -14.45 -2.05
CA LEU A 20 1.54 -14.73 -2.87
C LEU A 20 1.23 -16.23 -2.95
N LYS A 21 2.24 -17.10 -2.98
CA LYS A 21 2.04 -18.56 -2.94
C LYS A 21 1.60 -19.05 -1.56
N GLU A 22 2.21 -18.53 -0.49
CA GLU A 22 1.87 -18.86 0.89
C GLU A 22 0.38 -18.64 1.17
N HIS A 23 -0.19 -17.55 0.64
CA HIS A 23 -1.61 -17.21 0.77
C HIS A 23 -2.51 -17.81 -0.32
N SER A 24 -2.00 -18.69 -1.19
CA SER A 24 -2.76 -19.28 -2.32
C SER A 24 -3.34 -18.24 -3.30
N LEU A 25 -2.65 -17.10 -3.46
CA LEU A 25 -3.04 -16.00 -4.34
C LEU A 25 -2.27 -15.98 -5.68
N SER A 26 -1.29 -16.87 -5.86
CA SER A 26 -0.44 -16.90 -7.06
C SER A 26 -1.14 -17.40 -8.33
N GLU A 27 -2.22 -18.17 -8.20
CA GLU A 27 -2.96 -18.76 -9.32
C GLU A 27 -4.13 -17.88 -9.80
N GLY A 28 -4.56 -16.93 -8.96
CA GLY A 28 -5.60 -15.96 -9.30
C GLY A 28 -5.09 -14.80 -10.16
N LYS A 29 -5.99 -13.88 -10.51
CA LYS A 29 -5.59 -12.62 -11.17
C LYS A 29 -4.96 -11.68 -10.16
N ILE A 30 -3.83 -11.11 -10.55
CA ILE A 30 -3.09 -10.15 -9.74
C ILE A 30 -3.26 -8.77 -10.34
N PHE A 31 -3.84 -7.87 -9.56
CA PHE A 31 -3.98 -6.47 -9.90
C PHE A 31 -2.96 -5.67 -9.12
N LEU A 32 -2.28 -4.73 -9.79
CA LEU A 32 -1.38 -3.77 -9.15
C LEU A 32 -2.07 -2.41 -9.20
N LEU A 33 -2.36 -1.80 -8.07
CA LEU A 33 -2.78 -0.41 -8.01
C LEU A 33 -1.55 0.46 -7.70
N ALA A 34 -1.27 1.43 -8.56
CA ALA A 34 -0.18 2.37 -8.37
C ALA A 34 -0.57 3.76 -8.89
N ASP A 35 0.05 4.79 -8.34
CA ASP A 35 0.03 6.13 -8.94
C ASP A 35 1.12 6.28 -10.02
N SER A 36 1.07 7.38 -10.78
CA SER A 36 2.03 7.63 -11.86
C SER A 36 3.49 7.64 -11.39
N SER A 37 3.80 8.26 -10.25
CA SER A 37 5.17 8.37 -9.71
C SER A 37 5.70 7.00 -9.28
N THR A 38 4.86 6.23 -8.59
CA THR A 38 5.17 4.88 -8.14
C THR A 38 5.33 3.92 -9.32
N SER A 39 4.49 4.08 -10.35
CA SER A 39 4.59 3.30 -11.58
C SER A 39 5.93 3.52 -12.30
N GLU A 40 6.41 4.76 -12.31
CA GLU A 40 7.68 5.12 -12.94
C GLU A 40 8.89 4.64 -12.12
N HIS A 41 8.87 4.82 -10.80
CA HIS A 41 10.07 4.66 -9.99
C HIS A 41 10.14 3.34 -9.20
N CYS A 42 9.01 2.84 -8.70
CA CYS A 42 8.97 1.67 -7.81
C CYS A 42 8.66 0.37 -8.54
N LEU A 43 7.68 0.35 -9.45
CA LEU A 43 7.32 -0.88 -10.17
C LEU A 43 8.50 -1.55 -10.89
N PRO A 44 9.44 -0.83 -11.52
CA PRO A 44 10.62 -1.44 -12.15
C PRO A 44 11.48 -2.28 -11.18
N LEU A 45 11.46 -1.96 -9.88
CA LEU A 45 12.24 -2.66 -8.87
C LEU A 45 11.65 -4.02 -8.49
N ILE A 46 10.36 -4.27 -8.77
CA ILE A 46 9.69 -5.52 -8.40
C ILE A 46 9.16 -6.31 -9.60
N GLN A 47 8.95 -5.67 -10.76
CA GLN A 47 8.24 -6.28 -11.90
C GLN A 47 8.83 -7.61 -12.37
N ASN A 48 10.15 -7.75 -12.35
CA ASN A 48 10.83 -8.95 -12.87
C ASN A 48 10.57 -10.19 -12.02
N GLU A 49 10.28 -10.00 -10.73
CA GLU A 49 10.01 -11.10 -9.79
C GLU A 49 8.50 -11.40 -9.66
N LEU A 50 7.64 -10.54 -10.20
CA LEU A 50 6.22 -10.80 -10.31
C LEU A 50 5.92 -11.89 -11.35
N PRO A 51 4.77 -12.58 -11.26
CA PRO A 51 4.44 -13.67 -12.17
C PRO A 51 4.58 -13.32 -13.66
N GLY A 52 5.36 -14.13 -14.38
CA GLY A 52 5.65 -13.91 -15.80
C GLY A 52 6.52 -12.67 -16.09
N GLY A 53 7.28 -12.18 -15.09
CA GLY A 53 8.01 -10.92 -15.17
C GLY A 53 7.06 -9.73 -15.22
N GLY A 54 5.99 -9.77 -14.41
CA GLY A 54 4.95 -8.74 -14.36
C GLY A 54 3.90 -8.82 -15.49
N ARG A 55 4.16 -9.57 -16.57
CA ARG A 55 3.24 -9.69 -17.72
C ARG A 55 1.90 -10.35 -17.39
N LYS A 56 1.83 -11.10 -16.29
CA LYS A 56 0.59 -11.71 -15.81
C LYS A 56 -0.18 -10.83 -14.82
N CYS A 57 0.39 -9.68 -14.45
CA CYS A 57 -0.26 -8.71 -13.58
C CYS A 57 -1.00 -7.66 -14.41
N ILE A 58 -2.12 -7.17 -13.88
CA ILE A 58 -2.91 -6.11 -14.51
C ILE A 58 -2.66 -4.82 -13.73
N LEU A 59 -2.05 -3.83 -14.39
CA LEU A 59 -1.77 -2.53 -13.79
C LEU A 59 -3.02 -1.64 -13.85
N LEU A 60 -3.47 -1.18 -12.69
CA LEU A 60 -4.47 -0.15 -12.48
C LEU A 60 -3.73 1.12 -12.08
N ASN A 61 -3.44 1.99 -13.06
CA ASN A 61 -2.73 3.23 -12.80
C ASN A 61 -3.69 4.39 -12.51
N VAL A 62 -3.39 5.21 -11.51
CA VAL A 62 -4.11 6.45 -11.20
C VAL A 62 -3.16 7.66 -11.27
N PRO A 63 -3.65 8.89 -11.49
CA PRO A 63 -2.83 10.07 -11.37
C PRO A 63 -2.21 10.18 -9.98
N ASP A 64 -1.00 10.75 -9.89
CA ASP A 64 -0.40 11.07 -8.60
C ASP A 64 -1.18 12.21 -7.89
N GLY A 65 -1.13 12.19 -6.56
CA GLY A 65 -1.69 13.21 -5.70
C GLY A 65 -3.01 12.83 -5.01
N GLU A 66 -3.30 13.57 -3.93
CA GLU A 66 -4.44 13.35 -3.04
C GLU A 66 -5.81 13.48 -3.74
N SER A 67 -5.88 14.15 -4.90
CA SER A 67 -7.11 14.26 -5.70
C SER A 67 -7.59 12.92 -6.27
N SER A 68 -6.68 11.96 -6.46
CA SER A 68 -7.04 10.61 -6.91
C SER A 68 -7.78 9.82 -5.82
N LYS A 69 -7.75 10.28 -4.58
CA LYS A 69 -8.44 9.70 -3.44
C LYS A 69 -9.92 10.09 -3.41
N SER A 70 -10.67 9.75 -4.45
CA SER A 70 -12.05 10.22 -4.67
C SER A 70 -13.01 9.07 -5.02
N ILE A 71 -14.32 9.34 -4.91
CA ILE A 71 -15.35 8.36 -5.30
C ILE A 71 -15.38 8.13 -6.81
N GLU A 72 -15.00 9.14 -7.59
CA GLU A 72 -14.91 9.08 -9.03
C GLU A 72 -13.81 8.10 -9.45
N THR A 73 -12.61 8.24 -8.88
CA THR A 73 -11.51 7.30 -9.11
C THR A 73 -11.87 5.90 -8.63
N ALA A 74 -12.54 5.78 -7.48
CA ALA A 74 -13.01 4.48 -6.99
C ALA A 74 -13.97 3.80 -7.97
N THR A 75 -14.92 4.55 -8.52
CA THR A 75 -15.90 4.04 -9.50
C THR A 75 -15.23 3.57 -10.78
N GLN A 76 -14.21 4.30 -11.25
CA GLN A 76 -13.39 3.90 -12.39
C GLN A 76 -12.62 2.60 -12.11
N LEU A 77 -12.02 2.47 -10.93
CA LEU A 77 -11.30 1.27 -10.51
C LEU A 77 -12.23 0.06 -10.41
N TYR A 78 -13.45 0.20 -9.88
CA TYR A 78 -14.45 -0.88 -9.90
C TYR A 78 -14.78 -1.33 -11.32
N SER A 79 -14.94 -0.36 -12.24
CA SER A 79 -15.23 -0.65 -13.64
C SER A 79 -14.10 -1.44 -14.30
N ARG A 80 -12.84 -1.06 -14.05
CA ARG A 80 -11.65 -1.80 -14.53
C ARG A 80 -11.57 -3.20 -13.94
N LEU A 81 -11.78 -3.36 -12.63
CA LEU A 81 -11.80 -4.67 -11.99
C LEU A 81 -12.88 -5.58 -12.61
N MET A 82 -14.07 -5.04 -12.93
CA MET A 82 -15.12 -5.80 -13.62
C MET A 82 -14.76 -6.14 -15.07
N GLU A 83 -14.18 -5.19 -15.81
CA GLU A 83 -13.72 -5.36 -17.21
C GLU A 83 -12.73 -6.52 -17.32
N TYR A 84 -11.75 -6.57 -16.41
CA TYR A 84 -10.76 -7.65 -16.33
C TYR A 84 -11.26 -8.90 -15.59
N GLN A 85 -12.55 -8.94 -15.25
CA GLN A 85 -13.22 -10.06 -14.59
C GLN A 85 -12.51 -10.47 -13.29
N ALA A 86 -12.16 -9.50 -12.44
CA ALA A 86 -11.67 -9.75 -11.09
C ALA A 86 -12.72 -10.55 -10.29
N ASP A 87 -12.28 -11.55 -9.55
CA ASP A 87 -13.11 -12.47 -8.76
C ASP A 87 -12.61 -12.58 -7.32
N ARG A 88 -13.20 -13.48 -6.53
CA ARG A 88 -12.85 -13.64 -5.10
C ARG A 88 -11.47 -14.28 -4.87
N SER A 89 -10.92 -14.97 -5.88
CA SER A 89 -9.55 -15.49 -5.85
C SER A 89 -8.52 -14.48 -6.33
N SER A 90 -8.96 -13.35 -6.90
CA SER A 90 -8.09 -12.28 -7.33
C SER A 90 -7.53 -11.50 -6.14
N VAL A 91 -6.34 -10.92 -6.31
CA VAL A 91 -5.69 -10.09 -5.30
C VAL A 91 -5.39 -8.70 -5.86
N LEU A 92 -5.64 -7.67 -5.05
CA LEU A 92 -5.22 -6.30 -5.30
C LEU A 92 -3.97 -5.97 -4.47
N ILE A 93 -2.85 -5.68 -5.12
CA ILE A 93 -1.62 -5.24 -4.47
C ILE A 93 -1.52 -3.72 -4.64
N ASN A 94 -1.61 -3.00 -3.53
CA ASN A 94 -1.51 -1.55 -3.49
C ASN A 94 -0.04 -1.16 -3.38
N VAL A 95 0.57 -0.75 -4.49
CA VAL A 95 1.95 -0.28 -4.54
C VAL A 95 1.94 1.23 -4.61
N GLY A 96 2.27 1.91 -3.51
CA GLY A 96 2.29 3.38 -3.49
C GLY A 96 2.36 3.98 -2.10
N GLY A 97 2.21 5.30 -2.04
CA GLY A 97 2.13 6.03 -0.78
C GLY A 97 0.77 5.87 -0.08
N GLY A 98 0.54 6.69 0.95
CA GLY A 98 -0.66 6.58 1.79
C GLY A 98 -1.97 6.76 1.02
N MET A 99 -1.97 7.61 -0.01
CA MET A 99 -3.11 7.79 -0.91
C MET A 99 -3.52 6.47 -1.59
N VAL A 100 -2.54 5.75 -2.16
CA VAL A 100 -2.77 4.47 -2.85
C VAL A 100 -3.18 3.39 -1.85
N CYS A 101 -2.55 3.32 -0.67
CA CYS A 101 -2.92 2.36 0.38
C CYS A 101 -4.37 2.54 0.85
N ASP A 102 -4.79 3.78 1.13
CA ASP A 102 -6.15 4.08 1.58
C ASP A 102 -7.20 3.85 0.50
N LEU A 103 -6.94 4.35 -0.72
CA LEU A 103 -7.83 4.17 -1.85
C LEU A 103 -7.97 2.69 -2.17
N GLY A 104 -6.85 1.99 -2.35
CA GLY A 104 -6.80 0.58 -2.69
C GLY A 104 -7.45 -0.31 -1.63
N GLY A 105 -7.21 -0.05 -0.36
CA GLY A 105 -7.89 -0.74 0.74
C GLY A 105 -9.41 -0.50 0.73
N PHE A 106 -9.86 0.72 0.40
CA PHE A 106 -11.29 1.02 0.25
C PHE A 106 -11.90 0.29 -0.95
N ILE A 107 -11.18 0.22 -2.09
CA ILE A 107 -11.61 -0.56 -3.25
C ILE A 107 -11.71 -2.04 -2.88
N ALA A 108 -10.68 -2.60 -2.26
CA ALA A 108 -10.63 -4.02 -1.94
C ALA A 108 -11.70 -4.44 -0.94
N SER A 109 -11.96 -3.62 0.08
CA SER A 109 -12.95 -3.89 1.12
C SER A 109 -14.40 -3.87 0.61
N THR A 110 -14.68 -3.09 -0.44
CA THR A 110 -16.04 -2.88 -0.95
C THR A 110 -16.33 -3.63 -2.24
N PHE A 111 -15.33 -3.85 -3.10
CA PHE A 111 -15.49 -4.61 -4.34
C PHE A 111 -15.90 -6.05 -4.04
N LYS A 112 -17.01 -6.51 -4.64
CA LYS A 112 -17.61 -7.83 -4.36
C LYS A 112 -17.85 -8.12 -2.86
N ARG A 113 -18.02 -7.06 -2.06
CA ARG A 113 -18.14 -7.09 -0.59
C ARG A 113 -16.87 -7.60 0.10
N GLY A 114 -15.71 -7.34 -0.48
CA GLY A 114 -14.41 -7.81 -0.02
C GLY A 114 -13.72 -8.69 -1.05
N MET A 115 -12.51 -8.30 -1.44
CA MET A 115 -11.53 -9.10 -2.16
C MET A 115 -10.20 -9.11 -1.41
N ASN A 116 -9.33 -10.07 -1.75
CA ASN A 116 -8.01 -10.18 -1.16
C ASN A 116 -7.15 -8.98 -1.55
N TRP A 117 -6.37 -8.45 -0.60
CA TRP A 117 -5.46 -7.36 -0.89
C TRP A 117 -4.25 -7.33 0.02
N ILE A 118 -3.17 -6.73 -0.50
CA ILE A 118 -1.86 -6.58 0.14
C ILE A 118 -1.47 -5.11 -0.01
N ASN A 119 -0.90 -4.54 1.05
CA ASN A 119 -0.25 -3.23 0.97
C ASN A 119 1.25 -3.43 0.72
N LEU A 120 1.79 -2.67 -0.22
CA LEU A 120 3.21 -2.59 -0.52
C LEU A 120 3.64 -1.10 -0.50
N PRO A 121 3.68 -0.47 0.69
CA PRO A 121 3.88 0.96 0.84
C PRO A 121 5.27 1.43 0.40
N THR A 122 5.31 2.52 -0.40
CA THR A 122 6.53 3.05 -1.02
C THR A 122 7.07 4.34 -0.38
N THR A 123 6.33 4.91 0.57
CA THR A 123 6.77 6.09 1.33
C THR A 123 6.95 5.76 2.81
N VAL A 124 7.85 6.48 3.49
CA VAL A 124 8.06 6.34 4.94
C VAL A 124 6.74 6.58 5.69
N LEU A 125 6.01 7.65 5.32
CA LEU A 125 4.73 7.98 5.95
C LEU A 125 3.70 6.85 5.80
N ALA A 126 3.64 6.20 4.63
CA ALA A 126 2.74 5.07 4.43
C ALA A 126 3.16 3.85 5.25
N GLN A 127 4.46 3.58 5.38
CA GLN A 127 4.99 2.44 6.12
C GLN A 127 4.71 2.53 7.63
N VAL A 128 4.58 3.74 8.18
CA VAL A 128 4.43 3.96 9.63
C VAL A 128 3.02 4.39 10.07
N ASP A 129 2.16 4.81 9.13
CA ASP A 129 0.79 5.26 9.42
C ASP A 129 -0.23 4.65 8.45
N ALA A 130 -0.30 5.14 7.21
CA ALA A 130 -1.42 4.83 6.31
C ALA A 130 -1.58 3.34 5.95
N ALA A 131 -0.50 2.57 5.92
CA ALA A 131 -0.57 1.14 5.67
C ALA A 131 -0.90 0.31 6.93
N ILE A 132 -1.08 0.94 8.10
CA ILE A 132 -1.23 0.33 9.42
C ILE A 132 -2.60 0.68 10.04
N GLY A 133 -3.22 -0.27 10.73
CA GLY A 133 -4.46 -0.06 11.51
C GLY A 133 -5.76 -0.27 10.73
N GLY A 134 -5.68 -0.72 9.46
CA GLY A 134 -6.84 -1.13 8.66
C GLY A 134 -7.83 -0.01 8.32
N LYS A 135 -7.45 1.25 8.54
CA LYS A 135 -8.25 2.40 8.09
C LYS A 135 -8.05 2.52 6.60
N THR A 136 -9.15 2.62 5.86
CA THR A 136 -9.13 2.84 4.42
C THR A 136 -10.18 3.87 4.08
N GLY A 137 -9.98 4.68 3.05
CA GLY A 137 -11.01 5.65 2.70
C GLY A 137 -10.72 6.55 1.52
N ILE A 138 -11.73 7.34 1.21
CA ILE A 138 -11.74 8.33 0.15
C ILE A 138 -12.17 9.70 0.67
N ASN A 139 -11.81 10.73 -0.07
CA ASN A 139 -12.23 12.10 0.17
C ASN A 139 -13.55 12.36 -0.54
N HIS A 140 -14.38 13.24 0.02
CA HIS A 140 -15.66 13.65 -0.55
C HIS A 140 -15.84 15.14 -0.41
N LEU A 141 -15.96 15.87 -1.53
CA LEU A 141 -16.23 17.32 -1.56
C LEU A 141 -15.34 18.15 -0.61
N GLY A 142 -14.05 17.84 -0.55
CA GLY A 142 -13.07 18.51 0.32
C GLY A 142 -12.96 17.96 1.74
N PHE A 143 -13.88 17.10 2.17
CA PHE A 143 -13.77 16.38 3.44
C PHE A 143 -12.85 15.17 3.28
N LYS A 144 -11.77 15.15 4.05
CA LYS A 144 -10.77 14.08 3.98
C LYS A 144 -11.17 12.88 4.81
N ASN A 145 -11.02 11.67 4.27
CA ASN A 145 -11.17 10.39 4.98
C ASN A 145 -12.50 10.19 5.71
N MET A 146 -13.58 10.88 5.30
CA MET A 146 -14.89 10.77 5.95
C MET A 146 -15.71 9.57 5.47
N ILE A 147 -15.34 8.99 4.31
CA ILE A 147 -15.99 7.82 3.74
C ILE A 147 -14.94 6.72 3.62
N GLY A 148 -15.19 5.59 4.25
CA GLY A 148 -14.18 4.55 4.37
C GLY A 148 -14.66 3.28 5.04
N THR A 149 -13.73 2.36 5.28
CA THR A 149 -13.97 1.13 6.01
C THR A 149 -12.85 0.87 7.00
N PHE A 150 -13.13 0.01 7.99
CA PHE A 150 -12.10 -0.66 8.76
C PHE A 150 -11.95 -2.08 8.22
N ASN A 151 -10.90 -2.31 7.45
CA ASN A 151 -10.60 -3.60 6.83
C ASN A 151 -9.08 -3.78 6.79
N PHE A 152 -8.59 -4.95 7.18
CA PHE A 152 -7.16 -5.23 7.22
C PHE A 152 -6.71 -5.89 5.91
N PRO A 153 -5.51 -5.57 5.40
CA PRO A 153 -4.90 -6.34 4.33
C PRO A 153 -4.57 -7.75 4.82
N ILE A 154 -4.37 -8.67 3.89
CA ILE A 154 -3.79 -9.98 4.21
C ILE A 154 -2.41 -9.79 4.84
N GLU A 155 -1.63 -8.88 4.26
CA GLU A 155 -0.30 -8.53 4.74
C GLU A 155 0.08 -7.11 4.28
N THR A 156 0.80 -6.37 5.13
CA THR A 156 1.54 -5.17 4.72
C THR A 156 3.00 -5.55 4.53
N VAL A 157 3.49 -5.43 3.31
CA VAL A 157 4.84 -5.81 2.92
C VAL A 157 5.70 -4.56 2.81
N ILE A 158 6.75 -4.45 3.62
CA ILE A 158 7.69 -3.34 3.60
C ILE A 158 8.90 -3.76 2.77
N TYR A 159 9.18 -3.03 1.70
CA TYR A 159 10.40 -3.19 0.92
C TYR A 159 11.24 -1.91 0.99
N PRO A 160 12.28 -1.87 1.86
CA PRO A 160 13.03 -0.64 2.13
C PRO A 160 13.68 0.00 0.90
N ALA A 161 13.99 -0.77 -0.15
CA ALA A 161 14.62 -0.25 -1.36
C ALA A 161 13.75 0.76 -2.12
N PHE A 162 12.42 0.79 -1.92
CA PHE A 162 11.57 1.85 -2.47
C PHE A 162 11.93 3.24 -1.93
N LEU A 163 12.43 3.33 -0.70
CA LEU A 163 12.77 4.61 -0.10
C LEU A 163 13.94 5.29 -0.83
N ASN A 164 14.77 4.54 -1.56
CA ASN A 164 15.85 5.08 -2.38
C ASN A 164 15.35 5.90 -3.58
N THR A 165 14.09 5.73 -3.98
CA THR A 165 13.49 6.50 -5.08
C THR A 165 12.75 7.74 -4.58
N LEU A 166 12.65 7.93 -3.26
CA LEU A 166 11.78 8.92 -2.66
C LEU A 166 12.50 10.28 -2.55
N PRO A 167 11.86 11.41 -2.91
CA PRO A 167 12.45 12.72 -2.68
C PRO A 167 12.77 12.93 -1.20
N LYS A 168 13.91 13.58 -0.90
CA LYS A 168 14.36 13.84 0.48
C LYS A 168 13.28 14.49 1.35
N ARG A 169 12.45 15.37 0.78
CA ARG A 169 11.33 16.01 1.48
C ARG A 169 10.31 14.99 1.99
N GLU A 170 9.95 14.00 1.19
CA GLU A 170 8.95 12.98 1.54
C GLU A 170 9.52 12.00 2.58
N VAL A 171 10.82 11.69 2.50
CA VAL A 171 11.54 10.95 3.55
C VAL A 171 11.43 11.69 4.89
N LEU A 172 11.78 12.99 4.91
CA LEU A 172 11.70 13.83 6.11
C LEU A 172 10.27 13.95 6.66
N ALA A 173 9.27 14.04 5.78
CA ALA A 173 7.87 14.09 6.18
C ALA A 173 7.44 12.82 6.95
N GLY A 174 7.85 11.64 6.48
CA GLY A 174 7.59 10.39 7.21
C GLY A 174 8.38 10.28 8.52
N PHE A 175 9.63 10.77 8.56
CA PHE A 175 10.39 10.82 9.81
C PHE A 175 9.75 11.72 10.87
N ALA A 176 9.14 12.85 10.47
CA ALA A 176 8.41 13.70 11.40
C ALA A 176 7.27 12.92 12.09
N GLU A 177 6.58 12.06 11.34
CA GLU A 177 5.54 11.18 11.89
C GLU A 177 6.11 10.12 12.84
N MET A 178 7.26 9.51 12.51
CA MET A 178 7.96 8.59 13.42
C MET A 178 8.34 9.27 14.74
N ILE A 179 8.89 10.49 14.68
CA ILE A 179 9.23 11.29 15.87
C ILE A 179 7.98 11.53 16.71
N LYS A 180 6.86 11.90 16.09
CA LYS A 180 5.58 12.09 16.78
C LYS A 180 5.18 10.81 17.53
N HIS A 181 5.22 9.64 16.88
CA HIS A 181 4.90 8.37 17.51
C HIS A 181 5.83 8.05 18.69
N ALA A 182 7.14 8.30 18.55
CA ALA A 182 8.10 8.08 19.63
C ALA A 182 7.84 8.99 20.85
N ILE A 183 7.47 10.26 20.63
CA ILE A 183 7.18 11.22 21.71
C ILE A 183 5.92 10.83 22.49
N ILE A 184 4.85 10.40 21.80
CA ILE A 184 3.57 10.08 22.45
C ILE A 184 3.46 8.64 22.96
N GLY A 185 4.40 7.77 22.56
CA GLY A 185 4.37 6.35 22.81
C GLY A 185 4.96 5.95 24.16
N SER A 186 6.28 5.77 24.23
CA SER A 186 6.98 5.46 25.49
C SER A 186 8.41 6.02 25.53
N PRO A 187 9.00 6.19 26.73
CA PRO A 187 10.40 6.58 26.86
C PRO A 187 11.37 5.65 26.11
N GLU A 188 11.08 4.35 26.04
CA GLU A 188 11.86 3.37 25.28
C GLU A 188 11.79 3.67 23.77
N GLN A 189 10.59 3.87 23.23
CA GLN A 189 10.41 4.23 21.82
C GLN A 189 11.11 5.55 21.46
N TRP A 190 11.06 6.54 22.35
CA TRP A 190 11.82 7.78 22.20
C TRP A 190 13.33 7.53 22.17
N ASN A 191 13.85 6.71 23.09
CA ASN A 191 15.27 6.38 23.15
C ASN A 191 15.75 5.62 21.91
N ASP A 192 14.94 4.71 21.38
CA ASP A 192 15.24 4.00 20.14
C ASP A 192 15.26 4.96 18.95
N MET A 193 14.31 5.90 18.89
CA MET A 193 14.25 6.92 17.84
C MET A 193 15.49 7.85 17.86
N VAL A 194 15.96 8.28 19.03
CA VAL A 194 17.13 9.17 19.17
C VAL A 194 18.44 8.48 18.84
N LYS A 195 18.56 7.18 19.12
CA LYS A 195 19.78 6.39 18.84
C LYS A 195 19.93 6.07 17.36
N ALA A 196 18.83 6.00 16.63
CA ALA A 196 18.87 5.59 15.25
C ALA A 196 19.41 6.72 14.37
N GLN A 197 20.58 6.47 13.79
CA GLN A 197 21.26 7.38 12.86
C GLN A 197 20.53 7.35 11.51
N TYR A 198 19.51 8.18 11.36
CA TYR A 198 18.66 8.20 10.16
C TYR A 198 19.01 9.31 9.16
N LEU A 199 19.85 10.27 9.55
CA LEU A 199 20.14 11.49 8.78
C LEU A 199 21.64 11.78 8.75
N ASP A 200 22.39 10.95 8.04
CA ASP A 200 23.70 11.31 7.50
C ASP A 200 23.59 11.56 5.98
#